data_AF-A0A413V0Y7-F1
#
_entry.id   AF-A0A413V0Y7-F1
#
_cell.length_a   1.000
_cell.length_b   1.000
_cell.length_c   1.000
_cell.angle_alpha   90.00
_cell.angle_beta   90.00
_cell.angle_gamma   90.00
#
_symmetry.space_group_name_H-M   'P 1'
#
loop_
_entity.id
_entity.type
_entity.pdbx_description
1 polymer ?
#
loop_
_entity_poly.entity_id
_entity_poly.type
_entity_poly.pdbx_seq_one_letter_code
_entity_poly.pdbx_strand_id
1 'polypeptide(L)'
;MSKYMNWGLYDKPPEGFSIDKHTGSPLSGYDFYTNGRSILNGGIRILVKASGVPVDSMAVNHPPARESVPKSKELKEDPMISREIRQRVNAFARENFKVKLLQEIEFDLMVCKLEGWSMESYVCEIKGLIDDIFQKMIK
;
A
#
# COMPACT_ATOMS: atom_id res chain seq x y z
N MET A 1 -9.43 -13.86 14.34
CA MET A 1 -9.24 -13.22 13.02
C MET A 1 -7.96 -12.43 13.07
N SER A 2 -7.03 -12.70 12.15
CA SER A 2 -5.83 -11.90 11.99
C SER A 2 -6.18 -10.53 11.39
N LYS A 3 -5.50 -9.50 11.85
CA LYS A 3 -5.64 -8.13 11.34
C LYS A 3 -4.27 -7.61 10.92
N TYR A 4 -4.26 -6.80 9.87
CA TYR A 4 -3.11 -5.97 9.53
C TYR A 4 -3.51 -4.52 9.75
N MET A 5 -2.79 -3.82 10.63
CA MET A 5 -3.23 -2.55 11.21
C MET A 5 -4.63 -2.71 11.81
N ASN A 6 -5.68 -2.24 11.12
CA ASN A 6 -7.08 -2.36 11.53
C ASN A 6 -7.96 -3.12 10.53
N TRP A 7 -7.39 -3.61 9.43
CA TRP A 7 -8.14 -4.37 8.42
C TRP A 7 -8.13 -5.86 8.73
N GLY A 8 -9.32 -6.48 8.65
CA GLY A 8 -9.43 -7.94 8.75
C GLY A 8 -8.77 -8.62 7.55
N LEU A 9 -7.97 -9.65 7.83
CA LEU A 9 -7.36 -10.49 6.80
C LEU A 9 -8.23 -11.72 6.54
N TYR A 10 -8.43 -12.02 5.26
CA TYR A 10 -9.20 -13.17 4.81
C TYR A 10 -8.47 -13.91 3.69
N ASP A 11 -8.65 -15.23 3.64
CA ASP A 11 -8.15 -16.03 2.52
C ASP A 11 -9.06 -15.93 1.29
N LYS A 12 -10.38 -15.75 1.52
CA LYS A 12 -11.40 -15.60 0.48
C LYS A 12 -12.36 -14.46 0.85
N PRO A 13 -12.91 -13.76 -0.14
CA PRO A 13 -13.85 -12.70 0.15
C PRO A 13 -15.15 -13.27 0.76
N PRO A 14 -15.65 -12.69 1.87
CA PRO A 14 -16.98 -12.99 2.38
C PRO A 14 -18.08 -12.64 1.37
N GLU A 15 -19.27 -13.19 1.57
CA GLU A 15 -20.43 -12.87 0.74
C GLU A 15 -20.74 -11.36 0.76
N GLY A 16 -21.03 -10.80 -0.41
CA GLY A 16 -21.30 -9.37 -0.57
C GLY A 16 -20.06 -8.47 -0.65
N PHE A 17 -18.85 -9.03 -0.60
CA PHE A 17 -17.61 -8.28 -0.80
C PHE A 17 -17.05 -8.49 -2.20
N SER A 18 -16.62 -7.40 -2.84
CA SER A 18 -15.97 -7.40 -4.16
C SER A 18 -14.66 -6.61 -4.12
N ILE A 19 -13.74 -6.93 -5.03
CA ILE A 19 -12.45 -6.24 -5.10
C ILE A 19 -12.64 -4.71 -5.27
N ASP A 20 -11.97 -3.93 -4.44
CA ASP A 20 -11.94 -2.47 -4.54
C ASP A 20 -10.96 -2.06 -5.64
N LYS A 21 -11.48 -1.73 -6.81
CA LYS A 21 -10.67 -1.39 -8.00
C LYS A 21 -10.05 0.01 -7.93
N HIS A 22 -10.39 0.81 -6.92
CA HIS A 22 -9.98 2.21 -6.83
C HIS A 22 -8.76 2.42 -5.92
N THR A 23 -8.26 1.38 -5.26
CA THR A 23 -7.16 1.49 -4.30
C THR A 23 -6.33 0.21 -4.22
N GLY A 24 -5.01 0.37 -4.13
CA GLY A 24 -4.09 -0.74 -3.92
C GLY A 24 -3.98 -1.12 -2.44
N SER A 25 -3.64 -2.39 -2.16
CA SER A 25 -3.39 -2.87 -0.81
C SER A 25 -2.05 -2.37 -0.25
N PRO A 26 -1.98 -1.99 1.04
CA PRO A 26 -0.71 -1.70 1.74
C PRO A 26 0.04 -2.99 2.14
N LEU A 27 -0.61 -4.16 2.06
CA LEU A 27 -0.04 -5.45 2.44
C LEU A 27 0.25 -6.30 1.19
N SER A 28 1.52 -6.66 1.02
CA SER A 28 1.97 -7.50 -0.10
C SER A 28 1.26 -8.85 -0.10
N GLY A 29 0.80 -9.29 -1.29
CA GLY A 29 0.06 -10.55 -1.45
C GLY A 29 -1.42 -10.49 -1.04
N TYR A 30 -1.95 -9.30 -0.78
CA TYR A 30 -3.37 -9.07 -0.48
C TYR A 30 -3.94 -7.97 -1.37
N ASP A 31 -5.24 -8.03 -1.63
CA ASP A 31 -6.04 -7.02 -2.32
C ASP A 31 -7.12 -6.49 -1.39
N PHE A 32 -7.51 -5.22 -1.58
CA PHE A 32 -8.66 -4.68 -0.86
C PHE A 32 -9.97 -5.19 -1.45
N TYR A 33 -10.89 -5.57 -0.57
CA TYR A 33 -12.27 -5.86 -0.90
C TYR A 33 -13.19 -4.94 -0.10
N THR A 34 -14.29 -4.52 -0.72
CA THR A 34 -15.29 -3.63 -0.14
C THR A 34 -16.68 -4.25 -0.22
N ASN A 35 -17.55 -3.88 0.73
CA ASN A 35 -18.97 -4.24 0.73
C ASN A 35 -19.83 -3.38 -0.23
N GLY A 36 -19.19 -2.60 -1.11
CA GLY A 36 -19.86 -1.79 -2.12
C GLY A 36 -20.42 -0.45 -1.64
N ARG A 37 -20.29 -0.11 -0.34
CA ARG A 37 -20.65 1.22 0.19
C ARG A 37 -19.43 2.14 0.26
N SER A 38 -19.66 3.44 0.10
CA SER A 38 -18.61 4.46 0.31
C SER A 38 -18.07 4.40 1.75
N ILE A 39 -16.76 4.52 1.92
CA ILE A 39 -16.11 4.56 3.24
C ILE A 39 -16.68 5.68 4.12
N LEU A 40 -17.00 6.84 3.52
CA LEU A 40 -17.59 7.98 4.22
C LEU A 40 -19.01 7.68 4.75
N ASN A 41 -19.69 6.68 4.19
CA ASN A 41 -21.04 6.25 4.57
C ASN A 41 -21.03 4.90 5.30
N GLY A 42 -19.94 4.60 6.03
CA GLY A 42 -19.81 3.35 6.80
C GLY A 42 -19.49 2.12 5.95
N GLY A 43 -18.95 2.31 4.74
CA GLY A 43 -18.38 1.24 3.94
C GLY A 43 -17.20 0.56 4.65
N ILE A 44 -17.08 -0.76 4.46
CA ILE A 44 -16.06 -1.57 5.12
C ILE A 44 -15.07 -2.06 4.07
N ARG A 45 -13.77 -1.90 4.36
CA ARG A 45 -12.68 -2.54 3.60
C ARG A 45 -12.06 -3.68 4.39
N ILE A 46 -11.69 -4.73 3.69
CA ILE A 46 -10.96 -5.89 4.21
C ILE A 46 -9.84 -6.25 3.26
N LEU A 47 -8.84 -7.00 3.73
CA LEU A 47 -7.75 -7.50 2.92
C LEU A 47 -7.97 -8.99 2.64
N VAL A 48 -7.94 -9.36 1.36
CA VAL A 48 -8.10 -10.74 0.91
C VAL A 48 -6.86 -11.16 0.15
N LYS A 49 -6.34 -12.38 0.36
CA LYS A 49 -5.15 -12.86 -0.36
C LYS A 49 -5.33 -12.76 -1.88
N ALA A 50 -4.37 -12.14 -2.55
CA ALA A 50 -4.33 -11.98 -3.99
C ALA A 50 -4.10 -13.33 -4.68
N SER A 51 -4.89 -13.66 -5.69
CA SER A 51 -4.75 -14.91 -6.42
C SER A 51 -3.54 -14.84 -7.35
N GLY A 52 -2.53 -15.69 -7.13
CA GLY A 52 -1.37 -15.84 -8.03
C GLY A 52 -0.11 -15.08 -7.64
N VAL A 53 -0.10 -14.38 -6.50
CA VAL A 53 1.14 -13.81 -5.91
C VAL A 53 1.68 -14.82 -4.89
N PRO A 54 2.97 -15.20 -4.92
CA PRO A 54 3.58 -15.89 -3.80
C PRO A 54 3.46 -14.98 -2.59
N VAL A 55 2.55 -15.29 -1.68
CA VAL A 55 2.51 -14.63 -0.38
C VAL A 55 3.83 -14.98 0.27
N ASP A 56 4.72 -13.99 0.39
CA ASP A 56 6.03 -14.20 0.99
C ASP A 56 5.77 -14.75 2.38
N SER A 57 6.07 -16.04 2.50
CA SER A 57 5.53 -16.85 3.58
C SER A 57 6.46 -16.66 4.77
N MET A 58 6.09 -15.72 5.63
CA MET A 58 6.24 -15.95 7.07
C MET A 58 5.29 -17.07 7.59
N ALA A 59 4.71 -17.90 6.71
CA ALA A 59 3.91 -19.07 7.06
C ALA A 59 4.20 -20.27 6.12
N VAL A 60 5.39 -20.83 6.26
CA VAL A 60 5.71 -22.27 6.37
C VAL A 60 4.68 -23.30 5.79
N ASN A 61 5.14 -23.99 4.72
CA ASN A 61 4.96 -25.41 4.32
C ASN A 61 3.59 -25.99 3.87
N HIS A 62 3.38 -26.17 2.54
CA HIS A 62 3.21 -27.48 1.83
C HIS A 62 2.87 -27.29 0.32
N PRO A 63 3.24 -28.22 -0.60
CA PRO A 63 3.07 -28.08 -2.06
C PRO A 63 1.88 -28.96 -2.61
N PRO A 64 1.60 -29.07 -3.93
CA PRO A 64 0.42 -28.48 -4.60
C PRO A 64 -0.52 -29.52 -5.26
N ALA A 65 -1.79 -29.17 -5.54
CA ALA A 65 -2.61 -29.99 -6.46
C ALA A 65 -3.77 -29.24 -7.17
N ARG A 66 -3.50 -28.98 -8.45
CA ARG A 66 -4.33 -29.14 -9.66
C ARG A 66 -5.49 -28.17 -9.98
N GLU A 67 -5.40 -27.73 -11.23
CA GLU A 67 -6.20 -26.78 -11.99
C GLU A 67 -7.56 -27.32 -12.42
N SER A 68 -8.53 -26.41 -12.61
CA SER A 68 -9.51 -26.56 -13.69
C SER A 68 -10.04 -25.19 -14.14
N VAL A 69 -9.72 -24.84 -15.39
CA VAL A 69 -10.10 -23.62 -16.14
C VAL A 69 -11.57 -23.69 -16.59
N PRO A 70 -12.30 -22.57 -16.72
CA PRO A 70 -12.89 -22.31 -18.05
C PRO A 70 -12.98 -20.82 -18.50
N LYS A 71 -12.50 -20.63 -19.74
CA LYS A 71 -13.01 -19.82 -20.88
C LYS A 71 -13.31 -18.32 -20.76
N SER A 72 -12.30 -17.55 -21.16
CA SER A 72 -12.28 -16.54 -22.25
C SER A 72 -13.54 -15.68 -22.47
N LYS A 73 -13.51 -14.47 -21.89
CA LYS A 73 -13.99 -13.25 -22.56
C LYS A 73 -12.75 -12.42 -22.86
N GLU A 74 -12.65 -11.84 -24.06
CA GLU A 74 -11.52 -10.99 -24.45
C GLU A 74 -11.23 -9.95 -23.36
N LEU A 75 -10.11 -10.16 -22.68
CA LEU A 75 -9.59 -9.26 -21.67
C LEU A 75 -9.08 -8.05 -22.45
N LYS A 76 -9.74 -6.90 -22.30
CA LYS A 76 -9.01 -5.64 -22.49
C LYS A 76 -7.88 -5.71 -21.48
N GLU A 77 -6.65 -5.95 -21.95
CA GLU A 77 -5.50 -6.08 -21.08
C GLU A 77 -5.46 -4.85 -20.17
N ASP A 78 -5.56 -5.10 -18.86
CA ASP A 78 -5.36 -4.06 -17.87
C ASP A 78 -3.95 -3.49 -18.11
N PRO A 79 -3.79 -2.19 -18.41
CA PRO A 79 -2.48 -1.62 -18.68
C PRO A 79 -1.50 -1.80 -17.51
N MET A 80 -1.97 -2.10 -16.29
CA MET A 80 -1.12 -2.51 -15.18
C MET A 80 -0.56 -3.95 -15.28
N ILE A 81 -0.89 -4.74 -16.31
CA ILE A 81 -0.26 -6.06 -16.57
C ILE A 81 1.20 -5.90 -17.01
N SER A 82 1.52 -4.81 -17.72
CA SER A 82 2.90 -4.53 -18.13
C SER A 82 3.75 -4.12 -16.93
N ARG A 83 4.85 -4.86 -16.70
CA ARG A 83 5.85 -4.55 -15.68
C ARG A 83 6.41 -3.12 -15.85
N GLU A 84 6.62 -2.69 -17.08
CA GLU A 84 7.17 -1.37 -17.40
C GLU A 84 6.20 -0.25 -17.01
N ILE A 85 4.91 -0.45 -17.29
CA ILE A 85 3.86 0.49 -16.90
C ILE A 85 3.78 0.59 -15.37
N ARG A 86 3.80 -0.55 -14.66
CA ARG A 86 3.83 -0.56 -13.18
C ARG A 86 5.05 0.15 -12.62
N GLN A 87 6.23 -0.09 -13.18
CA GLN A 87 7.46 0.59 -12.74
C GLN A 87 7.39 2.10 -12.93
N ARG A 88 6.88 2.57 -14.08
CA ARG A 88 6.70 4.02 -14.33
C ARG A 88 5.69 4.64 -13.37
N VAL A 89 4.55 3.99 -13.13
CA VAL A 89 3.54 4.48 -12.19
C VAL A 89 4.09 4.52 -10.76
N ASN A 90 4.83 3.50 -10.33
CA ASN A 90 5.45 3.47 -9.00
C ASN A 90 6.54 4.53 -8.85
N ALA A 91 7.35 4.77 -9.89
CA ALA A 91 8.34 5.84 -9.90
C ALA A 91 7.65 7.21 -9.76
N PHE A 92 6.59 7.44 -10.52
CA PHE A 92 5.79 8.66 -10.44
C PHE A 92 5.16 8.85 -9.05
N ALA A 93 4.59 7.79 -8.47
CA ALA A 93 4.06 7.83 -7.11
C ALA A 93 5.14 8.16 -6.09
N ARG A 94 6.36 7.61 -6.24
CA ARG A 94 7.49 7.91 -5.36
C ARG A 94 7.94 9.37 -5.47
N GLU A 95 8.00 9.93 -6.67
CA GLU A 95 8.33 11.36 -6.83
C GLU A 95 7.25 12.27 -6.24
N ASN A 96 5.97 11.98 -6.47
CA ASN A 96 4.88 12.74 -5.84
C ASN A 96 4.92 12.67 -4.32
N PHE A 97 5.25 11.51 -3.76
CA PHE A 97 5.39 11.34 -2.32
C PHE A 97 6.53 12.20 -1.75
N LYS A 98 7.68 12.26 -2.45
CA LYS A 98 8.80 13.14 -2.06
C LYS A 98 8.37 14.60 -2.06
N VAL A 99 7.68 15.07 -3.10
CA VAL A 99 7.18 16.45 -3.19
C VAL A 99 6.26 16.76 -2.01
N LYS A 100 5.33 15.87 -1.69
CA LYS A 100 4.43 16.05 -0.55
C LYS A 100 5.20 16.13 0.77
N LEU A 101 6.17 15.25 1.00
CA LEU A 101 6.99 15.28 2.21
C LEU A 101 7.75 16.61 2.34
N LEU A 102 8.31 17.13 1.24
CA LEU A 102 9.00 18.41 1.23
C LEU A 102 8.06 19.58 1.53
N GLN A 103 6.83 19.57 1.02
CA GLN A 103 5.83 20.60 1.32
C GLN A 103 5.47 20.66 2.80
N GLU A 104 5.32 19.50 3.45
CA GLU A 104 5.06 19.45 4.90
C GLU A 104 6.26 19.99 5.71
N ILE A 105 7.48 19.62 5.32
CA ILE A 105 8.71 20.14 5.94
C ILE A 105 8.84 21.65 5.74
N GLU A 106 8.54 22.16 4.55
CA GLU A 106 8.57 23.60 4.23
C GLU A 106 7.57 24.39 5.07
N PHE A 107 6.35 23.88 5.22
CA PHE A 107 5.35 24.47 6.10
C PHE A 107 5.86 24.59 7.54
N ASP A 108 6.43 23.52 8.09
CA ASP A 108 6.89 23.52 9.48
C ASP A 108 8.14 24.40 9.69
N LEU A 109 9.00 24.52 8.68
CA LEU A 109 10.08 25.50 8.67
C LEU A 109 9.57 26.95 8.71
N MET A 110 8.45 27.22 8.03
CA MET A 110 7.79 28.52 8.12
C MET A 110 7.23 28.77 9.53
N VAL A 111 6.66 27.74 10.18
CA VAL A 111 6.23 27.81 11.59
C VAL A 111 7.44 28.10 12.49
N CYS A 112 8.55 27.37 12.33
CA CYS A 112 9.79 27.61 13.07
C CYS A 112 10.24 29.07 12.94
N LYS A 113 10.19 29.64 11.73
CA LYS A 113 10.55 31.04 11.49
C LYS A 113 9.62 32.03 12.20
N LEU A 114 8.31 31.76 12.23
CA LEU A 114 7.33 32.61 12.88
C LEU A 114 7.45 32.57 14.42
N GLU A 115 7.76 31.40 14.97
CA GLU A 115 7.86 31.18 16.41
C GLU A 115 9.28 31.44 16.97
N GLY A 116 10.24 31.77 16.11
CA GLY A 116 11.62 32.05 16.50
C GLY A 116 12.44 30.80 16.84
N TRP A 117 12.03 29.63 16.37
CA TRP A 117 12.77 28.38 16.53
C TRP A 117 13.90 28.26 15.49
N SER A 118 14.95 27.51 15.86
CA SER A 118 16.06 27.25 14.95
C SER A 118 15.66 26.27 13.84
N MET A 119 15.49 26.80 12.64
CA MET A 119 15.29 25.99 11.43
C MET A 119 16.44 25.00 11.19
N GLU A 120 17.67 25.37 11.53
CA GLU A 120 18.84 24.49 11.39
C GLU A 120 18.73 23.26 12.31
N SER A 121 18.38 23.47 13.58
CA SER A 121 18.17 22.37 14.54
C SER A 121 17.08 21.44 14.05
N TYR A 122 15.95 22.01 13.61
CA TYR A 122 14.82 21.26 13.06
C TYR A 122 15.22 20.37 11.88
N VAL A 123 15.94 20.91 10.89
CA VAL A 123 16.40 20.12 9.72
C VAL A 123 17.35 19.00 10.15
N CYS A 124 18.26 19.28 11.09
CA CYS A 124 19.17 18.26 11.62
C CYS A 124 18.43 17.12 12.31
N GLU A 125 17.40 17.41 13.11
CA GLU A 125 16.55 16.40 13.74
C GLU A 125 15.81 15.54 12.71
N ILE A 126 15.19 16.17 11.70
CA ILE A 126 14.51 15.44 10.62
C ILE A 126 15.47 14.50 9.87
N LYS A 127 16.69 14.95 9.58
CA LYS A 127 17.72 14.10 8.95
C LYS A 127 18.06 12.89 9.82
N GLY A 128 18.26 13.10 11.13
CA GLY A 128 18.51 12.02 12.08
C GLY A 128 17.37 10.99 12.11
N LEU A 129 16.12 11.44 12.13
CA LEU A 129 14.96 10.55 12.09
C LEU A 129 14.89 9.73 10.79
N ILE A 130 15.20 10.35 9.65
CA ILE A 130 15.26 9.65 8.36
C ILE A 130 16.37 8.59 8.37
N ASP A 131 17.55 8.94 8.88
CA ASP A 131 18.68 8.01 8.98
C ASP A 131 18.34 6.84 9.91
N ASP A 132 17.69 7.10 11.05
CA ASP A 132 17.23 6.04 11.97
C ASP A 132 16.23 5.08 11.34
N ILE A 133 15.29 5.61 10.53
CA ILE A 133 14.36 4.77 9.75
C ILE A 133 15.15 3.91 8.76
N PHE A 134 16.10 4.50 8.05
CA PHE A 134 16.94 3.75 7.10
C PHE A 134 17.74 2.64 7.81
N GLN A 135 18.38 2.96 8.93
CA GLN A 135 19.14 2.00 9.74
C GLN A 135 18.28 0.85 10.27
N LYS A 136 17.01 1.11 10.63
CA LYS A 136 16.06 0.07 11.04
C LYS A 136 15.65 -0.86 9.90
N MET A 137 15.67 -0.39 8.66
CA MET A 137 15.22 -1.16 7.49
C MET A 137 16.33 -2.01 6.88
N ILE A 138 17.60 -1.71 7.17
CA ILE A 138 18.77 -2.47 6.69
C ILE A 138 19.31 -3.49 7.71
N LYS A 139 18.81 -3.47 8.95
CA LYS A 139 19.11 -4.47 9.99
C LYS A 139 18.06 -5.57 9.97
#